data_AF-A0A4U0STI3-F1
#
_entry.id   AF-A0A4U0STI3-F1
#
_cell.length_a   1.000
_cell.length_b   1.000
_cell.length_c   1.000
_cell.angle_alpha   90.00
_cell.angle_beta   90.00
_cell.angle_gamma   90.00
#
_symmetry.space_group_name_H-M   'P 1'
#
loop_
_entity.id
_entity.type
_entity.pdbx_description
1 polymer ?
#
loop_
_entity_poly.entity_id
_entity_poly.type
_entity_poly.pdbx_seq_one_letter_code
_entity_poly.pdbx_strand_id
1 'polypeptide(L)'
;MIAHTAARNGGARNRRSGPAVRPWRPGAALRNPEIGARIGCPIEESPEDRNRVTRELGAFKSSMLQDAEAGRGLELDALVGAVREIGAAVGVRTPNIDALLGLTRLSAQVRGRDLADPPGRRGA
;
A
#
# COMPACT_ATOMS: atom_id res chain seq x y z
N MET A 1 -14.50 21.01 -40.44
CA MET A 1 -14.26 21.92 -39.29
C MET A 1 -15.23 21.56 -38.18
N ILE A 2 -14.81 20.76 -37.18
CA ILE A 2 -14.93 21.08 -35.74
C ILE A 2 -13.87 20.20 -35.05
N ALA A 3 -12.84 20.84 -34.52
CA ALA A 3 -11.87 20.25 -33.61
C ALA A 3 -11.94 21.07 -32.31
N HIS A 4 -12.37 20.49 -31.19
CA HIS A 4 -11.82 20.85 -29.87
C HIS A 4 -12.36 19.97 -28.72
N THR A 5 -11.40 19.47 -27.93
CA THR A 5 -11.48 19.27 -26.46
C THR A 5 -12.19 18.04 -25.90
N ALA A 6 -11.40 16.99 -25.59
CA ALA A 6 -11.42 16.36 -24.26
C ALA A 6 -10.17 15.47 -24.06
N ALA A 7 -9.00 16.11 -23.98
CA ALA A 7 -7.90 15.55 -23.21
C ALA A 7 -8.23 15.79 -21.73
N ARG A 8 -8.58 14.74 -20.98
CA ARG A 8 -8.55 14.66 -19.49
C ARG A 8 -9.24 13.37 -19.04
N ASN A 9 -8.58 12.24 -19.21
CA ASN A 9 -8.77 11.08 -18.34
C ASN A 9 -7.53 10.21 -18.47
N GLY A 10 -6.44 10.68 -17.85
CA GLY A 10 -5.25 9.89 -17.61
C GLY A 10 -5.60 8.74 -16.67
N GLY A 11 -6.20 7.68 -17.21
CA GLY A 11 -6.46 6.45 -16.49
C GLY A 11 -5.13 5.86 -16.04
N ALA A 12 -4.74 6.10 -14.80
CA ALA A 12 -3.61 5.43 -14.19
C ALA A 12 -3.95 3.94 -14.10
N ARG A 13 -3.55 3.20 -15.14
CA ARG A 13 -3.49 1.73 -15.17
C ARG A 13 -2.69 1.25 -13.97
N ASN A 14 -3.01 0.07 -13.43
CA ASN A 14 -2.24 -0.59 -12.38
C ASN A 14 -0.74 -0.63 -12.76
N ARG A 15 0.05 0.35 -12.28
CA ARG A 15 1.47 0.56 -12.62
C ARG A 15 2.41 -0.38 -11.85
N ARG A 16 1.88 -1.41 -11.19
CA ARG A 16 2.67 -2.42 -10.48
C ARG A 16 3.64 -3.20 -11.40
N SER A 17 3.55 -3.05 -12.72
CA SER A 17 4.39 -3.76 -13.71
C SER A 17 5.51 -2.92 -14.32
N GLY A 18 5.66 -1.65 -13.95
CA GLY A 18 6.70 -0.77 -14.51
C GLY A 18 8.12 -1.14 -14.05
N PRO A 19 9.17 -0.83 -14.85
CA PRO A 19 10.55 -1.22 -14.56
C PRO A 19 11.08 -0.69 -13.21
N ALA A 20 10.64 0.50 -12.77
CA ALA A 20 11.00 1.07 -11.48
C ALA A 20 10.38 0.37 -10.26
N VAL A 21 9.27 -0.36 -10.43
CA VAL A 21 8.53 -1.04 -9.35
C VAL A 21 9.00 -2.49 -9.17
N ARG A 22 9.60 -3.09 -10.20
CA ARG A 22 10.10 -4.47 -10.20
C ARG A 22 11.10 -4.79 -9.09
N PRO A 23 12.15 -3.99 -8.82
CA PRO A 23 13.13 -4.32 -7.78
C PRO A 23 12.58 -4.21 -6.35
N TRP A 24 11.47 -3.48 -6.15
CA TRP A 24 10.87 -3.29 -4.83
C TRP A 24 9.91 -4.43 -4.42
N ARG A 25 9.54 -5.30 -5.36
CA ARG A 25 8.53 -6.38 -5.20
C ARG A 25 8.92 -7.60 -4.35
N PRO A 26 10.19 -8.03 -4.24
CA PRO A 26 10.53 -9.15 -3.35
C PRO A 26 10.69 -8.73 -1.88
N GLY A 27 10.88 -7.43 -1.61
CA GLY A 27 11.07 -6.91 -0.25
C GLY A 27 9.78 -6.38 0.39
N ALA A 28 8.96 -5.64 -0.35
CA ALA A 28 7.89 -4.82 0.24
C ALA A 28 6.50 -5.46 0.28
N ALA A 29 6.42 -6.79 0.33
CA ALA A 29 5.14 -7.44 0.56
C ALA A 29 4.63 -7.06 1.97
N LEU A 30 3.43 -6.50 2.06
CA LEU A 30 2.68 -6.43 3.33
C LEU A 30 2.49 -7.82 3.94
N ARG A 31 2.56 -8.86 3.10
CA ARG A 31 2.61 -10.25 3.54
C ARG A 31 4.00 -10.58 4.10
N ASN A 32 4.01 -11.01 5.35
CA ASN A 32 5.18 -11.59 5.98
C ASN A 32 4.81 -13.03 6.39
N PRO A 33 5.25 -14.06 5.64
CA PRO A 33 4.95 -15.45 5.93
C PRO A 33 5.40 -15.88 7.34
N GLU A 34 6.48 -15.29 7.84
CA GLU A 34 6.97 -15.55 9.19
C GLU A 34 6.01 -15.03 10.25
N ILE A 35 5.47 -13.82 10.07
CA ILE A 35 4.41 -13.29 10.94
C ILE A 35 3.18 -14.20 10.89
N GLY A 36 2.74 -14.56 9.67
CA GLY A 36 1.60 -15.45 9.47
C GLY A 36 1.74 -16.78 10.22
N ALA A 37 2.90 -17.43 10.11
CA ALA A 37 3.19 -18.67 10.83
C ALA A 37 3.13 -18.49 12.36
N ARG A 38 3.68 -17.39 12.89
CA ARG A 38 3.70 -17.12 14.35
C ARG A 38 2.31 -16.82 14.93
N ILE A 39 1.35 -16.37 14.12
CA ILE A 39 -0.04 -16.10 14.56
C ILE A 39 -1.03 -17.22 14.21
N GLY A 40 -0.56 -18.36 13.71
CA GLY A 40 -1.43 -19.48 13.31
C GLY A 40 -2.17 -19.25 11.99
N CYS A 41 -1.71 -18.32 11.15
CA CYS A 41 -2.26 -18.02 9.81
C CYS A 41 -1.16 -18.17 8.75
N PRO A 42 -0.73 -19.41 8.42
CA PRO A 42 0.32 -19.64 7.44
C PRO A 42 -0.10 -19.10 6.06
N ILE A 43 0.86 -18.50 5.34
CA ILE A 43 0.67 -17.99 3.98
C ILE A 43 1.38 -18.95 3.03
N GLU A 44 0.61 -19.78 2.32
CA GLU A 44 1.15 -20.80 1.40
C GLU A 44 1.42 -20.26 -0.01
N GLU A 45 0.71 -19.20 -0.41
CA GLU A 45 0.91 -18.59 -1.72
C GLU A 45 2.19 -17.77 -1.80
N SER A 46 2.96 -17.97 -2.87
CA SER A 46 4.10 -17.13 -3.18
C SER A 46 3.67 -15.71 -3.59
N PRO A 47 4.57 -14.71 -3.49
CA PRO A 47 4.33 -13.39 -4.06
C PRO A 47 3.94 -13.45 -5.55
N GLU A 48 4.53 -14.35 -6.33
CA GLU A 48 4.29 -14.57 -7.75
C GLU A 48 2.86 -15.06 -8.02
N ASP A 49 2.38 -16.01 -7.21
CA ASP A 49 1.01 -16.53 -7.29
C ASP A 49 0.00 -15.42 -7.00
N ARG A 50 0.23 -14.65 -5.94
CA ARG A 50 -0.64 -13.52 -5.59
C ARG A 50 -0.65 -12.46 -6.69
N ASN A 51 0.50 -12.23 -7.32
CA ASN A 51 0.62 -11.30 -8.43
C ASN A 51 -0.09 -11.79 -9.69
N ARG A 52 -0.15 -13.11 -9.93
CA ARG A 52 -0.92 -13.70 -11.03
C ARG A 52 -2.41 -13.41 -10.85
N VAL A 53 -2.96 -13.71 -9.68
CA VAL A 53 -4.36 -13.39 -9.34
C VAL A 53 -4.65 -11.89 -9.47
N THR A 54 -3.75 -11.04 -8.98
CA THR A 54 -3.93 -9.58 -9.07
C THR A 54 -3.93 -9.08 -10.52
N ARG A 55 -3.26 -9.76 -11.46
CA ARG A 55 -3.27 -9.39 -12.88
C ARG A 55 -4.61 -9.71 -13.55
N GLU A 56 -5.31 -10.75 -13.08
CA GLU A 56 -6.62 -11.15 -13.61
C GLU A 56 -7.70 -10.10 -13.37
N LEU A 57 -7.54 -9.27 -12.32
CA LEU A 57 -8.41 -8.11 -12.05
C LEU A 57 -8.36 -7.02 -13.14
N GLY A 58 -7.42 -7.11 -14.08
CA GLY A 58 -7.30 -6.17 -15.18
C GLY A 58 -6.89 -4.76 -14.76
N ALA A 59 -7.33 -3.75 -15.52
CA ALA A 59 -7.05 -2.36 -15.20
C ALA A 59 -8.01 -1.85 -14.13
N PHE A 60 -7.56 -1.84 -12.88
CA PHE A 60 -8.30 -1.28 -11.74
C PHE A 60 -7.43 -0.33 -10.91
N LYS A 61 -8.09 0.56 -10.16
CA LYS A 61 -7.45 1.41 -9.14
C LYS A 61 -7.85 0.91 -7.76
N SER A 62 -6.90 0.62 -6.89
CA SER A 62 -7.19 0.32 -5.48
C SER A 62 -7.84 1.51 -4.79
N SER A 63 -8.70 1.28 -3.79
CA SER A 63 -9.34 2.34 -2.99
C SER A 63 -8.32 3.38 -2.50
N MET A 64 -7.24 2.95 -1.85
CA MET A 64 -6.18 3.85 -1.38
C MET A 64 -5.52 4.69 -2.50
N LEU A 65 -5.45 4.17 -3.74
CA LEU A 65 -4.94 4.96 -4.87
C LEU A 65 -5.95 6.03 -5.29
N GLN A 66 -7.24 5.71 -5.24
CA GLN A 66 -8.31 6.67 -5.49
C GLN A 66 -8.34 7.74 -4.39
N ASP A 67 -8.16 7.37 -3.11
CA ASP A 67 -8.05 8.31 -1.99
C ASP A 67 -6.84 9.23 -2.15
N ALA A 68 -5.68 8.67 -2.51
CA ALA A 68 -4.49 9.42 -2.81
C ALA A 68 -4.70 10.38 -4.01
N GLU A 69 -5.40 9.97 -5.06
CA GLU A 69 -5.68 10.86 -6.19
C GLU A 69 -6.68 11.95 -5.82
N ALA A 70 -7.68 11.63 -4.99
CA ALA A 70 -8.73 12.54 -4.55
C ALA A 70 -8.33 13.48 -3.40
N GLY A 71 -7.11 13.36 -2.86
CA GLY A 71 -6.68 14.21 -1.75
C GLY A 71 -7.19 13.79 -0.37
N ARG A 72 -7.80 12.61 -0.26
CA ARG A 72 -8.30 12.09 1.01
C ARG A 72 -7.16 11.52 1.86
N GLY A 73 -7.40 11.43 3.17
CA GLY A 73 -6.53 10.71 4.11
C GLY A 73 -6.43 9.23 3.70
N LEU A 74 -5.26 8.63 3.94
CA LEU A 74 -5.00 7.23 3.60
C LEU A 74 -5.17 6.34 4.84
N GLU A 75 -5.83 5.20 4.69
CA GLU A 75 -6.01 4.20 5.76
C GLU A 75 -4.74 3.33 5.95
N LEU A 76 -3.60 3.99 6.19
CA LEU A 76 -2.31 3.29 6.32
C LEU A 76 -2.16 2.56 7.64
N ASP A 77 -2.67 3.11 8.73
CA ASP A 77 -2.48 2.50 10.05
C ASP A 77 -3.26 1.19 10.17
N ALA A 78 -4.51 1.16 9.66
CA ALA A 78 -5.35 -0.04 9.68
C ALA A 78 -4.79 -1.19 8.83
N LEU A 79 -4.11 -0.90 7.71
CA LEU A 79 -3.64 -1.93 6.77
C LEU A 79 -2.15 -2.24 6.92
N VAL A 80 -1.33 -1.21 7.06
CA VAL A 80 0.15 -1.31 7.06
C VAL A 80 0.69 -1.22 8.48
N GLY A 81 0.11 -0.33 9.31
CA GLY A 81 0.43 -0.21 10.73
C GLY A 81 0.15 -1.51 11.50
N ALA A 82 -1.02 -2.14 11.26
CA ALA A 82 -1.38 -3.41 11.88
C ALA A 82 -0.33 -4.52 11.67
N VAL A 83 0.25 -4.64 10.46
CA VAL A 83 1.29 -5.65 10.18
C VAL A 83 2.57 -5.36 10.98
N ARG A 84 2.96 -4.08 11.11
CA ARG A 84 4.09 -3.65 11.94
C ARG A 84 3.86 -3.96 13.41
N GLU A 85 2.66 -3.68 13.92
CA GLU A 85 2.29 -3.96 15.32
C GLU A 85 2.29 -5.46 15.62
N ILE A 86 1.69 -6.27 14.75
CA ILE A 86 1.73 -7.73 14.90
C ILE A 86 3.17 -8.23 14.83
N GLY A 87 3.98 -7.73 13.89
CA GLY A 87 5.41 -8.05 13.79
C GLY A 87 6.16 -7.77 15.08
N ALA A 88 5.96 -6.61 15.68
CA ALA A 88 6.54 -6.27 16.97
C ALA A 88 6.06 -7.23 18.08
N ALA A 89 4.76 -7.54 18.15
CA ALA A 89 4.19 -8.43 19.14
C ALA A 89 4.75 -9.86 19.07
N VAL A 90 5.07 -10.34 17.86
CA VAL A 90 5.64 -11.69 17.66
C VAL A 90 7.17 -11.69 17.51
N GLY A 91 7.85 -10.56 17.69
CA GLY A 91 9.32 -10.47 17.62
C GLY A 91 9.91 -10.61 16.21
N VAL A 92 9.18 -10.20 15.16
CA VAL A 92 9.61 -10.21 13.76
C VAL A 92 9.79 -8.77 13.27
N ARG A 93 10.98 -8.44 12.76
CA ARG A 93 11.25 -7.11 12.20
C ARG A 93 10.53 -6.92 10.86
N THR A 94 10.01 -5.72 10.64
CA THR A 94 9.27 -5.36 9.42
C THR A 94 9.88 -4.17 8.67
N PRO A 95 11.19 -4.21 8.30
CA PRO A 95 11.89 -3.02 7.78
C PRO A 95 11.28 -2.45 6.50
N ASN A 96 10.71 -3.30 5.65
CA ASN A 96 10.05 -2.83 4.42
C ASN A 96 8.69 -2.18 4.69
N ILE A 97 8.01 -2.58 5.78
CA ILE A 97 6.79 -1.92 6.27
C ILE A 97 7.14 -0.55 6.85
N ASP A 98 8.22 -0.48 7.63
CA ASP A 98 8.72 0.79 8.18
C ASP A 98 9.10 1.77 7.06
N ALA A 99 9.80 1.29 6.02
CA ALA A 99 10.13 2.08 4.85
C ALA A 99 8.88 2.55 4.09
N LEU A 100 7.88 1.68 3.94
CA LEU A 100 6.59 2.01 3.33
C LEU A 100 5.86 3.13 4.05
N LEU A 101 5.76 3.03 5.37
CA LEU A 101 5.12 4.03 6.21
C LEU A 101 5.89 5.36 6.13
N GLY A 102 7.22 5.32 6.20
CA GLY A 102 8.08 6.50 6.08
C GLY A 102 7.93 7.22 4.74
N LEU A 103 8.00 6.47 3.63
CA LEU A 103 7.83 7.02 2.28
C LEU A 103 6.42 7.60 2.08
N THR A 104 5.39 6.96 2.62
CA THR A 104 4.03 7.46 2.46
C THR A 104 3.80 8.74 3.27
N ARG A 105 4.36 8.82 4.49
CA ARG A 105 4.40 10.04 5.31
C ARG A 105 5.11 11.18 4.61
N LEU A 106 6.29 10.93 4.07
CA LEU A 106 7.03 11.91 3.29
C LEU A 106 6.22 12.39 2.07
N SER A 107 5.62 11.46 1.32
CA SER A 107 4.79 11.79 0.14
C SER A 107 3.61 12.70 0.51
N ALA A 108 2.95 12.46 1.65
CA ALA A 108 1.86 13.30 2.13
C ALA A 108 2.33 14.70 2.53
N GLN A 109 3.44 14.79 3.26
CA GLN A 109 4.06 16.07 3.65
C GLN A 109 4.42 16.93 2.43
N VAL A 110 5.10 16.35 1.44
CA VAL A 110 5.46 17.07 0.19
C VAL A 110 4.23 17.55 -0.58
N ARG A 111 3.09 16.86 -0.44
CA ARG A 111 1.83 17.23 -1.09
C ARG A 111 0.96 18.18 -0.25
N GLY A 112 1.44 18.61 0.93
CA GLY A 112 0.68 19.46 1.86
C GLY A 112 -0.56 18.77 2.42
N ARG A 113 -0.50 17.45 2.63
CA ARG A 113 -1.64 16.64 3.08
C ARG A 113 -1.41 16.17 4.51
N ASP A 114 -2.46 16.27 5.31
CA ASP A 114 -2.49 15.65 6.62
C ASP A 114 -2.74 14.15 6.47
N LEU A 115 -1.81 13.32 6.97
CA LEU A 115 -2.12 11.93 7.24
C LEU A 115 -2.75 11.94 8.61
N ALA A 116 -4.06 12.17 8.67
CA ALA A 116 -4.74 12.20 9.95
C ALA A 116 -4.41 10.92 10.76
N ASP A 117 -3.95 11.12 11.99
CA ASP A 117 -3.99 10.09 13.04
C ASP A 117 -5.47 10.00 13.49
N PRO A 118 -6.15 8.84 13.42
CA PRO A 118 -7.52 8.72 13.91
C PRO A 118 -7.60 8.94 15.44
N PRO A 119 -8.76 9.35 15.97
CA PRO A 119 -8.90 9.73 17.37
C PRO A 119 -8.63 8.55 18.31
N GLY A 120 -7.40 8.48 18.83
CA GLY A 120 -6.96 7.44 19.78
C GLY A 120 -6.04 7.96 20.91
N ARG A 121 -5.67 9.24 20.92
CA ARG A 121 -5.04 9.88 22.07
C ARG A 121 -6.08 10.36 23.08
N ARG A 122 -6.74 9.43 23.78
CA ARG A 122 -7.37 9.67 25.10
C ARG A 122 -7.17 8.46 25.99
N GLY A 123 -6.65 8.70 27.20
CA GLY A 123 -6.34 7.72 28.24
C GLY A 123 -4.82 7.67 28.44
N ALA A 124 -4.28 8.52 29.31
CA ALA A 124 -4.11 8.29 30.76
C ALA A 124 -2.92 7.38 31.04
#